data_AF-A0A1F4QED5-F1
#
_entry.id   AF-A0A1F4QED5-F1
#
_cell.length_a   1.000
_cell.length_b   1.000
_cell.length_c   1.000
_cell.angle_alpha   90.00
_cell.angle_beta   90.00
_cell.angle_gamma   90.00
#
_symmetry.space_group_name_H-M   'P 1'
#
loop_
_entity.id
_entity.type
_entity.pdbx_description
1 polymer ?
#
loop_
_entity_poly.entity_id
_entity_poly.type
_entity_poly.pdbx_seq_one_letter_code
_entity_poly.pdbx_strand_id
1 'polypeptide(L)'
;MIWQELQEQPLILANTRACIVAQARASRDDGAELFVSPAGEGVGEAERRSVAIRLDPQRLLDPERLRVFLRHELVHIADMLDPAFGYEPRLPRAELGPAHERLLQDRYRVLWDTYIDGRLVRRNWASPSVRDRRLHEFTKTFPMLGERAGEAFPRFFDAATLTHADLVSFASNPASQISNFEFRISNLPTDPQPLTPGLRPPLHAGERCPLCGFPTHAFVPDPDQLSSEVLNRIRLDFPDWNPARGLCQQCSDLYQSRPTSPILVR
;
A
#
# COMPACT_ATOMS: atom_id res chain seq x y z
N MET A 1 3.81 29.96 -10.52
CA MET A 1 3.29 28.58 -10.48
C MET A 1 3.86 27.80 -9.30
N ILE A 2 5.12 27.33 -9.28
CA ILE A 2 5.61 26.47 -8.17
C ILE A 2 5.41 27.11 -6.78
N TRP A 3 5.76 28.39 -6.63
CA TRP A 3 5.53 29.13 -5.38
C TRP A 3 4.05 29.21 -4.99
N GLN A 4 3.14 29.35 -5.97
CA GLN A 4 1.70 29.42 -5.70
C GLN A 4 1.18 28.08 -5.17
N GLU A 5 1.56 26.95 -5.78
CA GLU A 5 1.14 25.63 -5.29
C GLU A 5 1.72 25.32 -3.89
N LEU A 6 2.93 25.82 -3.60
CA LEU A 6 3.52 25.71 -2.27
C LEU A 6 2.72 26.48 -1.22
N GLN A 7 2.18 27.66 -1.57
CA GLN A 7 1.29 28.44 -0.69
C GLN A 7 -0.03 27.74 -0.39
N GLU A 8 -0.48 26.82 -1.25
CA GLU A 8 -1.65 25.97 -0.99
C GLU A 8 -1.39 24.92 0.10
N GLN A 9 -0.14 24.75 0.56
CA GLN A 9 0.26 23.81 1.61
C GLN A 9 0.90 24.51 2.82
N PRO A 10 0.10 25.12 3.73
CA PRO A 10 0.62 25.86 4.88
C PRO A 10 1.53 25.04 5.80
N LEU A 11 1.27 23.73 5.93
CA LEU A 11 2.11 22.83 6.74
C LEU A 11 3.55 22.77 6.24
N ILE A 12 3.77 22.79 4.92
CA ILE A 12 5.11 22.76 4.34
C ILE A 12 5.84 24.06 4.64
N LEU A 13 5.17 25.21 4.45
CA LEU A 13 5.74 26.52 4.72
C LEU A 13 6.12 26.71 6.19
N ALA A 14 5.32 26.16 7.12
CA ALA A 14 5.57 26.28 8.55
C ALA A 14 6.64 25.31 9.07
N ASN A 15 6.81 24.14 8.43
CA ASN A 15 7.62 23.04 8.97
C ASN A 15 8.88 22.73 8.16
N THR A 16 9.23 23.54 7.16
CA THR A 16 10.45 23.37 6.38
C THR A 16 11.21 24.68 6.25
N ARG A 17 12.54 24.58 6.25
CA ARG A 17 13.45 25.72 6.07
C ARG A 17 13.44 26.24 4.64
N ALA A 18 13.37 25.33 3.68
CA ALA A 18 13.56 25.64 2.28
C ALA A 18 12.80 24.66 1.37
N CYS A 19 12.40 25.17 0.22
CA CYS A 19 11.96 24.38 -0.93
C CYS A 19 12.95 24.62 -2.08
N ILE A 20 13.62 23.56 -2.53
CA ILE A 20 14.64 23.58 -3.57
C ILE A 20 14.04 22.95 -4.82
N VAL A 21 14.06 23.67 -5.94
CA VAL A 21 13.66 23.11 -7.24
C VAL A 21 14.91 22.78 -8.03
N ALA A 22 15.02 21.53 -8.48
CA ALA A 22 16.15 21.03 -9.25
C ALA A 22 15.68 20.31 -10.51
N GLN A 23 16.54 20.25 -11.51
CA GLN A 23 16.29 19.47 -12.72
C GLN A 23 16.33 17.97 -12.41
N ALA A 24 15.33 17.22 -12.88
CA ALA A 24 15.35 15.76 -12.86
C ALA A 24 16.37 15.22 -13.89
N ARG A 25 17.08 14.13 -13.56
CA ARG A 25 18.07 13.52 -14.47
C ARG A 25 17.41 12.66 -15.55
N ALA A 26 16.26 12.08 -15.22
CA ALA A 26 15.35 11.39 -16.13
C ALA A 26 13.91 11.62 -15.67
N SER A 27 12.91 11.42 -16.55
CA SER A 27 11.50 11.65 -16.20
C SER A 27 10.97 10.75 -15.08
N ARG A 28 11.65 9.63 -14.77
CA ARG A 28 11.34 8.78 -13.60
C ARG A 28 11.80 9.37 -12.27
N ASP A 29 12.71 10.35 -12.33
CA ASP A 29 13.25 11.03 -11.15
C ASP A 29 12.42 12.29 -10.79
N ASP A 30 11.33 12.52 -11.53
CA ASP A 30 10.33 13.53 -11.20
C ASP A 30 9.65 13.19 -9.88
N GLY A 31 9.61 14.14 -8.96
CA GLY A 31 8.88 13.99 -7.70
C GLY A 31 9.28 15.04 -6.67
N ALA A 32 8.64 15.00 -5.50
CA ALA A 32 9.09 15.73 -4.32
C ALA A 32 9.61 14.79 -3.24
N GLU A 33 10.62 15.23 -2.52
CA GLU A 33 11.25 14.47 -1.44
C GLU A 33 11.48 15.37 -0.22
N LEU A 34 11.17 14.86 0.96
CA LEU A 34 11.44 15.54 2.23
C LEU A 34 12.80 15.09 2.77
N PHE A 35 13.76 16.00 2.79
CA PHE A 35 15.06 15.79 3.40
C PHE A 35 15.05 16.25 4.85
N VAL A 36 15.58 15.40 5.74
CA VAL A 36 15.76 15.73 7.15
C VAL A 36 17.26 15.61 7.47
N SER A 37 17.90 16.74 7.75
CA SER A 37 19.29 16.76 8.21
C SER A 37 19.41 16.15 9.62
N PRO A 38 20.56 15.54 9.94
CA PRO A 38 20.83 15.05 11.30
C PRO A 38 20.62 16.17 12.33
N ALA A 39 20.19 15.80 13.54
CA ALA A 39 20.03 16.75 14.62
C ALA A 39 21.38 17.35 15.01
N GLY A 40 21.52 18.67 14.88
CA GLY A 40 22.58 19.44 15.52
C GLY A 40 22.05 20.06 16.81
N GLU A 41 22.93 20.29 17.80
CA GLU A 41 22.55 20.98 19.04
C GLU A 41 21.91 22.35 18.74
N GLY A 42 20.74 22.61 19.31
CA GLY A 42 20.06 23.91 19.22
C GLY A 42 19.28 24.19 17.91
N VAL A 43 19.27 23.27 16.94
CA VAL A 43 18.57 23.47 15.67
C VAL A 43 17.13 22.94 15.75
N GLY A 44 16.13 23.80 15.53
CA GLY A 44 14.72 23.44 15.56
C GLY A 44 14.34 22.39 14.49
N GLU A 45 13.25 21.64 14.68
CA GLU A 45 12.87 20.58 13.74
C GLU A 45 12.64 21.09 12.31
N ALA A 46 11.98 22.24 12.16
CA ALA A 46 11.70 22.84 10.86
C ALA A 46 12.99 23.28 10.13
N GLU A 47 14.00 23.73 10.88
CA GLU A 47 15.28 24.17 10.32
C GLU A 47 16.10 23.01 9.73
N ARG A 48 15.81 21.78 10.16
CA ARG A 48 16.42 20.55 9.65
C ARG A 48 15.70 19.95 8.45
N ARG A 49 14.50 20.44 8.13
CA ARG A 49 13.64 19.89 7.07
C ARG A 49 13.74 20.76 5.81
N SER A 50 13.95 20.13 4.66
CA SER A 50 13.92 20.80 3.35
C SER A 50 13.16 19.95 2.35
N VAL A 51 12.33 20.59 1.53
CA VAL A 51 11.66 19.92 0.41
C VAL A 51 12.53 20.08 -0.84
N ALA A 52 12.79 19.00 -1.56
CA ALA A 52 13.36 19.09 -2.90
C ALA A 52 12.33 18.63 -3.93
N ILE A 53 12.05 19.47 -4.91
CA ILE A 53 11.21 19.15 -6.07
C ILE A 53 12.15 18.92 -7.24
N ARG A 54 12.18 17.69 -7.76
CA ARG A 54 12.89 17.34 -9.00
C ARG A 54 11.89 17.37 -10.14
N LEU A 55 12.23 18.12 -11.19
CA LEU A 55 11.33 18.36 -12.31
C LEU A 55 12.03 18.20 -13.67
N ASP A 56 11.43 17.41 -14.54
CA ASP A 56 11.71 17.38 -15.97
C ASP A 56 11.31 18.73 -16.59
N PRO A 57 12.25 19.50 -17.16
CA PRO A 57 11.95 20.82 -17.73
C PRO A 57 10.84 20.80 -18.79
N GLN A 58 10.61 19.67 -19.47
CA GLN A 58 9.53 19.55 -20.46
C GLN A 58 8.14 19.75 -19.84
N ARG A 59 7.96 19.48 -18.54
CA ARG A 59 6.69 19.72 -17.84
C ARG A 59 6.36 21.20 -17.73
N LEU A 60 7.34 22.09 -17.81
CA LEU A 60 7.11 23.54 -17.82
C LEU A 60 6.31 23.99 -19.04
N LEU A 61 6.26 23.17 -20.10
CA LEU A 61 5.50 23.44 -21.32
C LEU A 61 4.00 23.15 -21.19
N ASP A 62 3.57 22.43 -20.14
CA ASP A 62 2.16 22.17 -19.82
C ASP A 62 1.87 22.58 -18.36
N PRO A 63 1.59 23.88 -18.12
CA PRO A 63 1.38 24.40 -16.77
C PRO A 63 0.23 23.72 -16.00
N GLU A 64 -0.82 23.29 -16.70
CA GLU A 64 -1.97 22.63 -16.06
C GLU A 64 -1.60 21.23 -15.57
N ARG A 65 -0.91 20.43 -16.40
CA ARG A 65 -0.41 19.13 -15.95
C ARG A 65 0.63 19.27 -14.84
N LEU A 66 1.48 20.29 -14.94
CA LEU A 66 2.48 20.59 -13.91
C LEU A 66 1.82 20.98 -12.58
N ARG A 67 0.76 21.78 -12.60
CA ARG A 67 -0.02 22.13 -11.41
C ARG A 67 -0.58 20.90 -10.71
N VAL A 68 -1.22 19.99 -11.46
CA VAL A 68 -1.78 18.74 -10.91
C VAL A 68 -0.67 17.88 -10.29
N PHE A 69 0.46 17.75 -10.99
CA PHE A 69 1.63 17.04 -10.48
C PHE A 69 2.16 17.65 -9.18
N LEU A 70 2.42 18.96 -9.13
CA LEU A 70 2.92 19.63 -7.93
C LEU A 70 1.98 19.47 -6.75
N ARG A 71 0.67 19.60 -6.96
CA ARG A 71 -0.32 19.38 -5.90
C ARG A 71 -0.30 17.95 -5.37
N HIS A 72 -0.14 16.96 -6.24
CA HIS A 72 0.00 15.56 -5.82
C HIS A 72 1.24 15.37 -4.94
N GLU A 73 2.40 15.78 -5.43
CA GLU A 73 3.67 15.64 -4.73
C GLU A 73 3.72 16.43 -3.42
N LEU A 74 3.20 17.66 -3.41
CA LEU A 74 3.19 18.48 -2.20
C LEU A 74 2.20 17.95 -1.16
N VAL A 75 1.09 17.32 -1.55
CA VAL A 75 0.19 16.67 -0.58
C VAL A 75 0.86 15.44 0.06
N HIS A 76 1.69 14.68 -0.67
CA HIS A 76 2.54 13.64 -0.06
C HIS A 76 3.43 14.23 1.05
N ILE A 77 4.13 15.33 0.76
CA ILE A 77 4.98 16.00 1.74
C ILE A 77 4.18 16.57 2.92
N ALA A 78 3.00 17.14 2.65
CA ALA A 78 2.13 17.66 3.69
C ALA A 78 1.68 16.56 4.66
N ASP A 79 1.31 15.37 4.15
CA ASP A 79 1.01 14.20 4.97
C ASP A 79 2.22 13.77 5.81
N MET A 80 3.45 13.79 5.26
CA MET A 80 4.67 13.47 6.01
C MET A 80 4.94 14.43 7.18
N LEU A 81 4.41 15.65 7.10
CA LEU A 81 4.58 16.70 8.11
C LEU A 81 3.38 16.83 9.05
N ASP A 82 2.25 16.21 8.74
CA ASP A 82 1.02 16.28 9.53
C ASP A 82 1.06 15.26 10.69
N PRO A 83 1.07 15.72 11.96
CA PRO A 83 1.03 14.83 13.11
C PRO A 83 -0.22 13.94 13.14
N ALA A 84 -1.35 14.39 12.58
CA ALA A 84 -2.59 13.60 12.53
C ALA A 84 -2.49 12.45 11.52
N PHE A 85 -1.67 12.60 10.46
CA PHE A 85 -1.38 11.50 9.55
C PHE A 85 -0.40 10.50 10.18
N GLY A 86 0.57 10.99 10.97
CA GLY A 86 1.46 10.13 11.76
C GLY A 86 2.46 9.35 10.92
N TYR A 87 3.06 9.99 9.91
CA TYR A 87 4.01 9.35 9.00
C TYR A 87 5.25 8.79 9.71
N GLU A 88 5.59 7.54 9.41
CA GLU A 88 6.85 6.92 9.79
C GLU A 88 7.72 6.65 8.55
N PRO A 89 8.99 7.12 8.50
CA PRO A 89 9.85 6.97 7.32
C PRO A 89 10.22 5.53 6.94
N ARG A 90 10.03 4.59 7.86
CA ARG A 90 10.36 3.18 7.64
C ARG A 90 9.11 2.35 7.81
N LEU A 91 8.71 1.68 6.73
CA LEU A 91 7.71 0.64 6.82
C LEU A 91 8.23 -0.49 7.72
N PRO A 92 7.32 -1.23 8.39
CA PRO A 92 7.69 -2.40 9.17
C PRO A 92 8.57 -3.33 8.34
N ARG A 93 9.68 -3.79 8.94
CA ARG A 93 10.54 -4.75 8.26
C ARG A 93 9.74 -6.01 7.99
N ALA A 94 9.68 -6.38 6.72
CA ALA A 94 9.09 -7.63 6.34
C ALA A 94 10.01 -8.76 6.81
N GLU A 95 9.52 -9.60 7.71
CA GLU A 95 10.22 -10.81 8.18
C GLU A 95 10.60 -11.76 7.03
N LEU A 96 9.94 -11.60 5.88
CA LEU A 96 9.97 -12.45 4.69
C LEU A 96 11.01 -11.98 3.64
N GLY A 97 11.89 -11.03 3.99
CA GLY A 97 13.03 -10.60 3.18
C GLY A 97 12.71 -9.55 2.09
N PRO A 98 13.71 -9.18 1.25
CA PRO A 98 13.65 -7.99 0.40
C PRO A 98 12.54 -7.99 -0.66
N ALA A 99 12.12 -9.16 -1.12
CA ALA A 99 11.01 -9.27 -2.09
C ALA A 99 9.66 -8.89 -1.44
N HIS A 100 9.45 -9.27 -0.18
CA HIS A 100 8.26 -8.90 0.57
C HIS A 100 8.29 -7.42 0.98
N GLU A 101 9.47 -6.89 1.31
CA GLU A 101 9.66 -5.44 1.55
C GLU A 101 9.26 -4.62 0.31
N ARG A 102 9.70 -5.02 -0.88
CA ARG A 102 9.31 -4.35 -2.14
C ARG A 102 7.81 -4.44 -2.39
N LEU A 103 7.21 -5.61 -2.19
CA LEU A 103 5.76 -5.78 -2.34
C LEU A 103 4.98 -4.89 -1.36
N LEU A 104 5.42 -4.79 -0.11
CA LEU A 104 4.82 -3.93 0.90
C LEU A 104 4.94 -2.45 0.50
N GLN A 105 6.11 -2.03 0.01
CA GLN A 105 6.34 -0.69 -0.51
C GLN A 105 5.41 -0.37 -1.68
N ASP A 106 5.30 -1.28 -2.66
CA ASP A 106 4.44 -1.09 -3.83
C ASP A 106 2.96 -0.96 -3.44
N ARG A 107 2.48 -1.82 -2.54
CA ARG A 107 1.12 -1.76 -2.00
C ARG A 107 0.87 -0.45 -1.25
N TYR A 108 1.77 -0.09 -0.34
CA TYR A 108 1.67 1.15 0.43
C TYR A 108 1.62 2.37 -0.48
N ARG A 109 2.51 2.45 -1.48
CA ARG A 109 2.52 3.54 -2.47
C ARG A 109 1.17 3.68 -3.17
N VAL A 110 0.60 2.58 -3.65
CA VAL A 110 -0.68 2.61 -4.38
C VAL A 110 -1.84 3.06 -3.48
N LEU A 111 -1.86 2.66 -2.21
CA LEU A 111 -2.88 3.13 -1.26
C LEU A 111 -2.74 4.64 -0.99
N TRP A 112 -1.51 5.11 -0.75
CA TRP A 112 -1.25 6.51 -0.45
C TRP A 112 -1.59 7.41 -1.65
N ASP A 113 -1.13 7.04 -2.85
CA ASP A 113 -1.46 7.71 -4.11
C ASP A 113 -2.98 7.78 -4.34
N THR A 114 -3.69 6.69 -4.04
CA THR A 114 -5.16 6.61 -4.16
C THR A 114 -5.84 7.58 -3.20
N TYR A 115 -5.38 7.64 -1.95
CA TYR A 115 -5.89 8.56 -0.94
C TYR A 115 -5.62 10.03 -1.29
N ILE A 116 -4.43 10.34 -1.81
CA ILE A 116 -4.08 11.68 -2.28
C ILE A 116 -4.95 12.10 -3.44
N ASP A 117 -5.02 11.28 -4.50
CA ASP A 117 -5.79 11.63 -5.69
C ASP A 117 -7.29 11.80 -5.39
N GLY A 118 -7.81 11.01 -4.44
CA GLY A 118 -9.15 11.21 -3.91
C GLY A 118 -9.36 12.59 -3.28
N ARG A 119 -8.40 13.05 -2.46
CA ARG A 119 -8.42 14.42 -1.88
C ARG A 119 -8.26 15.50 -2.93
N LEU A 120 -7.42 15.29 -3.95
CA LEU A 120 -7.27 16.23 -5.07
C LEU A 120 -8.58 16.39 -5.84
N VAL A 121 -9.27 15.29 -6.14
CA VAL A 121 -10.57 15.32 -6.83
C VAL A 121 -11.62 16.06 -5.98
N ARG A 122 -11.73 15.78 -4.67
CA ARG A 122 -12.66 16.49 -3.78
C ARG A 122 -12.40 17.99 -3.67
N ARG A 123 -11.16 18.43 -3.86
CA ARG A 123 -10.76 19.85 -3.89
C ARG A 123 -10.91 20.49 -5.28
N ASN A 124 -11.40 19.76 -6.28
CA ASN A 124 -11.42 20.16 -7.69
C ASN A 124 -10.02 20.50 -8.23
N TRP A 125 -8.99 19.83 -7.73
CA TRP A 125 -7.59 20.00 -8.14
C TRP A 125 -7.14 18.97 -9.17
N ALA A 126 -7.90 17.90 -9.37
CA ALA A 126 -7.67 16.88 -10.37
C ALA A 126 -8.98 16.48 -11.05
N SER A 127 -8.89 15.98 -12.29
CA SER A 127 -10.04 15.47 -13.05
C SER A 127 -10.66 14.25 -12.33
N PRO A 128 -12.01 14.13 -12.30
CA PRO A 128 -12.69 12.92 -11.80
C PRO A 128 -12.24 11.63 -12.50
N SER A 129 -11.77 11.71 -13.75
CA SER A 129 -11.25 10.56 -14.51
C SER A 129 -10.04 9.88 -13.86
N VAL A 130 -9.37 10.52 -12.90
CA VAL A 130 -8.29 9.91 -12.11
C VAL A 130 -8.79 8.70 -11.30
N ARG A 131 -10.07 8.69 -10.92
CA ARG A 131 -10.67 7.60 -10.14
C ARG A 131 -10.54 6.26 -10.85
N ASP A 132 -10.87 6.19 -12.13
CA ASP A 132 -10.83 4.94 -12.91
C ASP A 132 -9.39 4.44 -13.09
N ARG A 133 -8.45 5.37 -13.33
CA ARG A 133 -7.02 5.06 -13.40
C ARG A 133 -6.51 4.45 -12.08
N ARG A 134 -6.89 5.04 -10.93
CA ARG A 134 -6.49 4.53 -9.62
C ARG A 134 -7.17 3.22 -9.27
N LEU A 135 -8.44 3.04 -9.62
CA LEU A 135 -9.13 1.75 -9.43
C LEU A 135 -8.44 0.63 -10.23
N HIS A 136 -8.02 0.91 -11.47
CA HIS A 136 -7.26 -0.04 -12.27
C HIS A 136 -5.91 -0.40 -11.62
N GLU A 137 -5.11 0.59 -11.20
CA GLU A 137 -3.83 0.36 -10.53
C GLU A 137 -4.00 -0.38 -9.19
N PHE A 138 -5.03 -0.02 -8.42
CA PHE A 138 -5.40 -0.67 -7.18
C PHE A 138 -5.72 -2.14 -7.42
N THR A 139 -6.63 -2.45 -8.35
CA THR A 139 -7.02 -3.84 -8.67
C THR A 139 -5.82 -4.67 -9.12
N LYS A 140 -4.91 -4.09 -9.91
CA LYS A 140 -3.68 -4.76 -10.36
C LYS A 140 -2.70 -5.04 -9.20
N THR A 141 -2.58 -4.11 -8.27
CA THR A 141 -1.68 -4.21 -7.10
C THR A 141 -2.25 -5.13 -6.02
N PHE A 142 -3.58 -5.23 -5.97
CA PHE A 142 -4.33 -6.03 -5.02
C PHE A 142 -5.15 -7.15 -5.70
N PRO A 143 -4.50 -8.07 -6.46
CA PRO A 143 -5.21 -9.09 -7.23
C PRO A 143 -5.93 -10.11 -6.33
N MET A 144 -5.45 -10.33 -5.10
CA MET A 144 -6.08 -11.26 -4.16
C MET A 144 -7.44 -10.78 -3.61
N LEU A 145 -7.86 -9.54 -3.88
CA LEU A 145 -9.20 -9.06 -3.53
C LEU A 145 -10.26 -9.53 -4.55
N GLY A 146 -9.85 -9.83 -5.79
CA GLY A 146 -10.78 -10.16 -6.86
C GLY A 146 -11.88 -9.09 -7.00
N GLU A 147 -13.13 -9.53 -7.02
CA GLU A 147 -14.31 -8.66 -7.12
C GLU A 147 -14.46 -7.67 -5.95
N ARG A 148 -13.91 -8.02 -4.77
CA ARG A 148 -13.96 -7.18 -3.56
C ARG A 148 -13.09 -5.92 -3.68
N ALA A 149 -12.24 -5.82 -4.71
CA ALA A 149 -11.43 -4.62 -4.95
C ALA A 149 -12.31 -3.37 -5.13
N GLY A 150 -13.47 -3.50 -5.79
CA GLY A 150 -14.41 -2.40 -6.00
C GLY A 150 -15.02 -1.85 -4.72
N GLU A 151 -15.20 -2.70 -3.70
CA GLU A 151 -15.72 -2.32 -2.38
C GLU A 151 -14.63 -1.75 -1.47
N ALA A 152 -13.40 -2.27 -1.58
CA ALA A 152 -12.26 -1.80 -0.80
C ALA A 152 -11.76 -0.42 -1.28
N PHE A 153 -11.77 -0.17 -2.59
CA PHE A 153 -11.19 1.04 -3.18
C PHE A 153 -11.77 2.37 -2.64
N PRO A 154 -13.10 2.55 -2.52
CA PRO A 154 -13.69 3.76 -1.92
C PRO A 154 -13.17 4.07 -0.51
N ARG A 155 -12.77 3.05 0.27
CA ARG A 155 -12.22 3.25 1.63
C ARG A 155 -10.90 4.03 1.64
N PHE A 156 -10.23 4.13 0.48
CA PHE A 156 -9.03 4.92 0.30
C PHE A 156 -9.32 6.18 -0.50
N PHE A 157 -9.97 6.02 -1.66
CA PHE A 157 -10.20 7.15 -2.56
C PHE A 157 -11.17 8.16 -1.95
N ASP A 158 -12.26 7.72 -1.33
CA ASP A 158 -13.31 8.59 -0.81
C ASP A 158 -13.11 8.95 0.68
N ALA A 159 -12.05 8.45 1.31
CA ALA A 159 -11.78 8.65 2.73
C ALA A 159 -11.58 10.12 3.10
N ALA A 160 -12.28 10.59 4.14
CA ALA A 160 -12.08 11.94 4.66
C ALA A 160 -10.71 12.09 5.35
N THR A 161 -10.34 11.07 6.15
CA THR A 161 -9.10 11.01 6.91
C THR A 161 -8.59 9.58 6.93
N LEU A 162 -7.30 9.40 6.65
CA LEU A 162 -6.56 8.16 6.89
C LEU A 162 -5.25 8.51 7.55
N THR A 163 -4.76 7.60 8.40
CA THR A 163 -3.43 7.68 9.00
C THR A 163 -2.46 6.80 8.24
N HIS A 164 -1.16 7.05 8.44
CA HIS A 164 -0.09 6.16 7.98
C HIS A 164 -0.32 4.72 8.45
N ALA A 165 -0.72 4.53 9.71
CA ALA A 165 -0.99 3.22 10.29
C ALA A 165 -2.12 2.47 9.57
N ASP A 166 -3.18 3.16 9.13
CA ASP A 166 -4.27 2.55 8.36
C ASP A 166 -3.76 2.01 7.01
N LEU A 167 -2.93 2.79 6.31
CA LEU A 167 -2.34 2.40 5.04
C LEU A 167 -1.38 1.22 5.20
N VAL A 168 -0.52 1.25 6.22
CA VAL A 168 0.44 0.16 6.51
C VAL A 168 -0.28 -1.13 6.89
N SER A 169 -1.33 -1.03 7.72
CA SER A 169 -2.14 -2.17 8.15
C SER A 169 -2.77 -2.89 6.96
N PHE A 170 -3.41 -2.14 6.04
CA PHE A 170 -3.99 -2.73 4.84
C PHE A 170 -2.93 -3.24 3.86
N ALA A 171 -1.83 -2.52 3.66
CA ALA A 171 -0.76 -2.95 2.75
C ALA A 171 -0.13 -4.29 3.20
N SER A 172 0.02 -4.46 4.51
CA SER A 172 0.61 -5.66 5.12
C SER A 172 -0.31 -6.87 5.03
N ASN A 173 -1.62 -6.69 5.26
CA ASN A 173 -2.58 -7.79 5.18
C ASN A 173 -3.92 -7.38 4.53
N PRO A 174 -3.96 -7.24 3.20
CA PRO A 174 -5.15 -6.72 2.50
C PRO A 174 -6.33 -7.69 2.53
N ALA A 175 -6.09 -9.01 2.61
CA ALA A 175 -7.14 -10.02 2.58
C ALA A 175 -7.94 -10.10 3.90
N SER A 176 -7.26 -10.03 5.05
CA SER A 176 -7.90 -10.11 6.37
C SER A 176 -8.68 -8.85 6.76
N GLN A 177 -8.32 -7.69 6.19
CA GLN A 177 -8.97 -6.41 6.49
C GLN A 177 -10.35 -6.25 5.82
N ILE A 178 -10.75 -7.19 4.95
CA ILE A 178 -12.10 -7.21 4.36
C ILE A 178 -13.00 -8.23 5.06
N SER A 179 -12.47 -9.38 5.53
CA SER A 179 -13.26 -10.32 6.36
C SER A 179 -13.68 -9.71 7.71
N ASN A 180 -12.83 -8.88 8.33
CA ASN A 180 -13.18 -8.13 9.54
C ASN A 180 -14.27 -7.05 9.33
N PHE A 181 -14.54 -6.65 8.09
CA PHE A 181 -15.52 -5.62 7.76
C PHE A 181 -16.93 -6.19 7.57
N GLU A 182 -17.05 -7.39 6.98
CA GLU A 182 -18.30 -8.16 6.95
C GLU A 182 -18.86 -8.38 8.36
N PHE A 183 -18.00 -8.57 9.37
CA PHE A 183 -18.43 -8.72 10.76
C PHE A 183 -19.02 -7.44 11.39
N ARG A 184 -18.68 -6.23 10.89
CA ARG A 184 -19.21 -4.97 11.44
C ARG A 184 -20.48 -4.47 10.74
N ILE A 185 -20.80 -4.97 9.55
CA ILE A 185 -22.02 -4.63 8.81
C ILE A 185 -23.13 -5.69 9.01
N SER A 186 -22.77 -6.93 9.36
CA SER A 186 -23.71 -8.06 9.38
C SER A 186 -24.33 -8.33 10.76
N ASN A 187 -25.14 -7.39 11.27
CA ASN A 187 -26.19 -7.72 12.25
C ASN A 187 -27.55 -7.89 11.54
N LEU A 188 -27.60 -8.81 10.57
CA LEU A 188 -28.84 -9.38 10.06
C LEU A 188 -28.61 -10.87 9.73
N PRO A 189 -29.43 -11.80 10.23
CA PRO A 189 -29.22 -13.23 10.02
C PRO A 189 -29.53 -13.58 8.57
N THR A 190 -28.56 -14.18 7.87
CA THR A 190 -28.85 -14.87 6.60
C THR A 190 -28.31 -16.29 6.71
N ASP A 191 -29.21 -17.23 6.43
CA ASP A 191 -29.04 -18.68 6.57
C ASP A 191 -27.73 -19.20 5.94
N PRO A 192 -27.01 -20.13 6.61
CA PRO A 192 -25.90 -20.83 6.00
C PRO A 192 -26.42 -21.91 5.03
N GLN A 193 -26.16 -21.74 3.74
CA GLN A 193 -26.25 -22.83 2.77
C GLN A 193 -25.04 -23.78 2.96
N PRO A 194 -25.26 -25.10 3.06
CA PRO A 194 -24.17 -26.06 3.20
C PRO A 194 -23.43 -26.29 1.87
N LEU A 195 -22.11 -26.15 1.90
CA LEU A 195 -21.20 -26.58 0.83
C LEU A 195 -21.16 -28.12 0.79
N THR A 196 -21.49 -28.70 -0.37
CA THR A 196 -21.27 -30.11 -0.69
C THR A 196 -19.77 -30.44 -0.69
N PRO A 197 -19.30 -31.44 0.07
CA PRO A 197 -17.92 -31.90 0.00
C PRO A 197 -17.71 -32.87 -1.16
N GLY A 198 -16.66 -32.63 -1.94
CA GLY A 198 -16.02 -33.68 -2.73
C GLY A 198 -16.02 -33.47 -4.25
N LEU A 199 -15.19 -32.54 -4.74
CA LEU A 199 -14.43 -32.67 -5.99
C LEU A 199 -13.42 -31.52 -6.06
N ARG A 200 -12.12 -31.84 -6.10
CA ARG A 200 -11.03 -30.87 -6.22
C ARG A 200 -11.03 -30.31 -7.66
N PRO A 201 -11.20 -29.00 -7.89
CA PRO A 201 -10.87 -28.42 -9.19
C PRO A 201 -9.35 -28.57 -9.41
N PRO A 202 -8.88 -29.01 -10.59
CA PRO A 202 -7.45 -29.04 -10.87
C PRO A 202 -6.89 -27.61 -10.88
N LEU A 203 -5.85 -27.36 -10.08
CA LEU A 203 -5.10 -26.10 -10.11
C LEU A 203 -4.31 -26.03 -11.43
N HIS A 204 -4.60 -25.04 -12.27
CA HIS A 204 -3.95 -24.90 -13.57
C HIS A 204 -2.67 -24.06 -13.49
N ALA A 205 -1.65 -24.44 -14.27
CA ALA A 205 -0.42 -23.66 -14.39
C ALA A 205 -0.73 -22.26 -14.97
N GLY A 206 -0.33 -21.20 -14.27
CA GLY A 206 -0.65 -19.81 -14.58
C GLY A 206 -1.73 -19.20 -13.69
N GLU A 207 -2.41 -20.01 -12.86
CA GLU A 207 -3.32 -19.49 -11.84
C GLU A 207 -2.58 -18.72 -10.74
N ARG A 208 -3.32 -17.82 -10.07
CA ARG A 208 -2.75 -17.00 -9.01
C ARG A 208 -2.68 -17.80 -7.71
N CYS A 209 -1.51 -17.79 -7.09
CA CYS A 209 -1.34 -18.37 -5.76
C CYS A 209 -2.27 -17.66 -4.76
N PRO A 210 -3.06 -18.36 -3.93
CA PRO A 210 -3.97 -17.74 -2.99
C PRO A 210 -3.26 -17.02 -1.81
N LEU A 211 -1.97 -17.31 -1.59
CA LEU A 211 -1.18 -16.65 -0.55
C LEU A 211 -0.59 -15.33 -1.06
N CYS A 212 0.13 -15.37 -2.18
CA CYS A 212 0.87 -14.19 -2.68
C CYS A 212 0.16 -13.43 -3.81
N GLY A 213 -0.86 -14.02 -4.45
CA GLY A 213 -1.62 -13.42 -5.55
C GLY A 213 -0.89 -13.36 -6.90
N PHE A 214 0.36 -13.85 -6.98
CA PHE A 214 1.12 -13.91 -8.23
C PHE A 214 0.70 -15.11 -9.09
N PRO A 215 0.64 -14.96 -10.43
CA PRO A 215 0.52 -16.10 -11.34
C PRO A 215 1.68 -17.06 -11.09
N THR A 216 1.40 -18.34 -10.92
CA THR A 216 2.42 -19.35 -10.70
C THR A 216 2.22 -20.53 -11.65
N HIS A 217 3.33 -21.02 -12.19
CA HIS A 217 3.36 -22.27 -12.94
C HIS A 217 3.81 -23.45 -12.08
N ALA A 218 4.12 -23.21 -10.80
CA ALA A 218 4.71 -24.18 -9.88
C ALA A 218 3.94 -24.19 -8.55
N PHE A 219 2.77 -24.81 -8.54
CA PHE A 219 2.08 -25.14 -7.30
C PHE A 219 2.78 -26.31 -6.60
N VAL A 220 2.78 -26.26 -5.27
CA VAL A 220 3.32 -27.34 -4.44
C VAL A 220 2.46 -28.59 -4.65
N PRO A 221 3.06 -29.74 -4.99
CA PRO A 221 2.35 -31.00 -4.98
C PRO A 221 2.01 -31.38 -3.54
N ASP A 222 0.76 -31.77 -3.30
CA ASP A 222 0.23 -32.20 -2.00
C ASP A 222 0.53 -31.23 -0.84
N PRO A 223 -0.05 -30.02 -0.82
CA PRO A 223 0.16 -29.02 0.24
C PRO A 223 -0.20 -29.49 1.64
N ASP A 224 -1.00 -30.55 1.75
CA ASP A 224 -1.38 -31.22 2.98
C ASP A 224 -0.22 -31.99 3.65
N GLN A 225 0.87 -32.24 2.91
CA GLN A 225 2.09 -32.87 3.44
C GLN A 225 3.06 -31.87 4.10
N LEU A 226 2.77 -30.56 4.07
CA LEU A 226 3.54 -29.58 4.83
C LEU A 226 3.43 -29.87 6.33
N SER A 227 4.46 -29.53 7.10
CA SER A 227 4.44 -29.76 8.55
C SER A 227 3.26 -29.05 9.21
N SER A 228 2.69 -29.64 10.27
CA SER A 228 1.54 -29.06 10.99
C SER A 228 1.83 -27.64 11.51
N GLU A 229 3.08 -27.35 11.86
CA GLU A 229 3.52 -26.01 12.25
C GLU A 229 3.43 -25.02 11.08
N VAL A 230 3.92 -25.41 9.90
CA VAL A 230 3.82 -24.62 8.67
C VAL A 230 2.35 -24.38 8.30
N LEU A 231 1.52 -25.42 8.33
CA LEU A 231 0.09 -25.32 8.04
C LEU A 231 -0.61 -24.38 9.02
N ASN A 232 -0.29 -24.44 10.31
CA ASN A 232 -0.86 -23.55 11.30
C ASN A 232 -0.42 -22.10 11.08
N ARG A 233 0.85 -21.84 10.74
CA ARG A 233 1.31 -20.47 10.39
C ARG A 233 0.61 -19.93 9.16
N ILE A 234 0.45 -20.75 8.12
CA ILE A 234 -0.30 -20.33 6.92
C ILE A 234 -1.76 -20.05 7.28
N ARG A 235 -2.42 -20.88 8.10
CA ARG A 235 -3.81 -20.64 8.54
C ARG A 235 -3.96 -19.43 9.45
N LEU A 236 -2.96 -19.11 10.28
CA LEU A 236 -2.94 -17.89 11.07
C LEU A 236 -2.90 -16.65 10.17
N ASP A 237 -2.06 -16.68 9.14
CA ASP A 237 -1.93 -15.58 8.19
C ASP A 237 -3.09 -15.54 7.17
N PHE A 238 -3.67 -16.70 6.86
CA PHE A 238 -4.72 -16.94 5.86
C PHE A 238 -5.80 -17.92 6.39
N PRO A 239 -6.76 -17.46 7.22
CA PRO A 239 -7.76 -18.33 7.87
C PRO A 239 -8.66 -19.11 6.89
N ASP A 240 -8.98 -18.50 5.76
CA ASP A 240 -9.82 -19.09 4.69
C ASP A 240 -9.02 -19.98 3.72
N TRP A 241 -7.72 -20.11 3.94
CA TRP A 241 -6.87 -20.98 3.16
C TRP A 241 -6.92 -22.40 3.70
N ASN A 242 -7.01 -23.35 2.79
CA ASN A 242 -6.85 -24.77 3.08
C ASN A 242 -5.97 -25.41 2.00
N PRO A 243 -5.34 -26.57 2.28
CA PRO A 243 -4.46 -27.25 1.34
C PRO A 243 -5.07 -27.51 -0.05
N ALA A 244 -6.39 -27.69 -0.15
CA ALA A 244 -7.05 -27.92 -1.43
C ALA A 244 -7.06 -26.67 -2.34
N ARG A 245 -6.82 -25.46 -1.80
CA ARG A 245 -6.67 -24.23 -2.58
C ARG A 245 -5.27 -24.05 -3.17
N GLY A 246 -4.30 -24.89 -2.78
CA GLY A 246 -2.92 -24.82 -3.26
C GLY A 246 -2.12 -23.64 -2.73
N LEU A 247 -0.81 -23.68 -2.96
CA LEU A 247 0.10 -22.54 -2.82
C LEU A 247 1.26 -22.70 -3.78
N CYS A 248 1.90 -21.61 -4.21
CA CYS A 248 3.09 -21.70 -5.04
C CYS A 248 4.30 -22.21 -4.25
N GLN A 249 5.25 -22.82 -4.96
CA GLN A 249 6.50 -23.33 -4.37
C GLN A 249 7.22 -22.26 -3.53
N GLN A 250 7.27 -21.02 -4.02
CA GLN A 250 7.89 -19.89 -3.33
C GLN A 250 7.23 -19.57 -1.98
N CYS A 251 5.89 -19.61 -1.89
CA CYS A 251 5.19 -19.45 -0.62
C CYS A 251 5.47 -20.62 0.32
N SER A 252 5.54 -21.85 -0.19
CA SER A 252 5.89 -23.01 0.63
C SER A 252 7.31 -22.92 1.19
N ASP A 253 8.30 -22.67 0.35
CA ASP A 253 9.71 -22.54 0.77
C ASP A 253 9.87 -21.41 1.81
N LEU A 254 9.09 -20.34 1.64
CA LEU A 254 9.05 -19.22 2.57
C LEU A 254 8.50 -19.62 3.95
N TYR A 255 7.38 -20.35 4.00
CA TYR A 255 6.85 -20.82 5.27
C TYR A 255 7.69 -21.93 5.88
N GLN A 256 8.39 -22.75 5.10
CA GLN A 256 9.27 -23.80 5.62
C GLN A 256 10.59 -23.27 6.19
N SER A 257 11.13 -22.18 5.62
CA SER A 257 12.40 -21.59 6.06
C SER A 257 12.30 -20.70 7.30
N ARG A 258 11.08 -20.36 7.75
CA ARG A 258 10.85 -19.61 8.99
C ARG A 258 11.22 -20.47 10.21
N PRO A 259 12.21 -20.07 11.05
CA PRO A 259 12.52 -20.78 12.28
C PRO A 259 11.34 -20.68 13.25
N THR A 260 11.04 -21.77 13.94
CA THR A 260 10.12 -21.80 15.07
C THR A 260 10.69 -20.89 16.15
N SER A 261 10.13 -19.69 16.34
CA SER A 261 10.47 -18.93 17.56
C SER A 261 9.91 -19.71 18.75
N PRO A 262 10.74 -20.17 19.69
CA PRO A 262 10.22 -20.76 20.91
C PRO A 262 9.45 -19.67 21.65
N ILE A 263 8.16 -19.92 21.87
CA ILE A 263 7.32 -19.12 22.75
C ILE A 263 8.00 -19.14 24.12
N LEU A 264 8.67 -18.05 24.50
CA LEU A 264 9.05 -17.79 25.88
C LEU A 264 7.76 -17.51 26.65
N VAL A 265 7.18 -18.57 27.21
CA VAL A 265 6.13 -18.49 28.22
C VAL A 265 6.72 -17.74 29.42
N ARG A 266 6.14 -16.59 29.75
CA ARG A 266 6.25 -15.99 31.08
C ARG A 266 4.98 -16.28 31.86
#